data_AF-A0A8D0GYC7-F1
#
_entry.id   AF-A0A8D0GYC7-F1
#
_cell.length_a   1.000
_cell.length_b   1.000
_cell.length_c   1.000
_cell.angle_alpha   90.00
_cell.angle_beta   90.00
_cell.angle_gamma   90.00
#
_symmetry.space_group_name_H-M   'P 1'
#
loop_
_entity.id
_entity.type
_entity.pdbx_description
1 polymer ?
#
loop_
_entity_poly.entity_id
_entity_poly.type
_entity_poly.pdbx_seq_one_letter_code
_entity_poly.pdbx_strand_id
1 'polypeptide(L)'
;MSIAKASPACFPLPHGPWKRECVAACILRWGSHAGRWEVYYGYYSLITKLRFFGLYRDERQDFKEEMRRLKKLRCKGKPKKGEGKRALKKK
;
A
#
# COMPACT_ATOMS: atom_id res chain seq x y z
N MET A 1 30.65 21.72 -27.39
CA MET A 1 29.43 20.92 -27.09
C MET A 1 29.75 20.00 -25.92
N SER A 2 29.25 20.32 -24.72
CA SER A 2 29.24 19.41 -23.58
C SER A 2 27.98 19.68 -22.76
N ILE A 3 27.07 18.72 -22.79
CA ILE A 3 25.78 18.77 -22.09
C ILE A 3 26.04 18.46 -20.62
N ALA A 4 25.82 19.45 -19.74
CA ALA A 4 25.83 19.21 -18.30
C ALA A 4 24.64 18.33 -17.91
N LYS A 5 24.91 17.15 -17.33
CA LYS A 5 23.89 16.28 -16.72
C LYS A 5 23.38 16.96 -15.45
N ALA A 6 22.11 17.37 -15.45
CA ALA A 6 21.43 17.73 -14.21
C ALA A 6 21.19 16.46 -13.38
N SER A 7 21.86 16.35 -12.25
CA SER A 7 21.57 15.35 -11.22
C SER A 7 20.15 15.56 -10.65
N PRO A 8 19.37 14.50 -10.40
CA PRO A 8 18.02 14.60 -9.83
C PRO A 8 18.11 14.82 -8.31
N ALA A 9 18.53 16.01 -7.90
CA ALA A 9 18.57 16.41 -6.50
C ALA A 9 17.59 17.58 -6.25
N CYS A 10 16.30 17.34 -6.49
CA CYS A 10 15.23 18.24 -6.05
C CYS A 10 13.97 17.42 -5.70
N PHE A 11 14.09 16.49 -4.75
CA PHE A 11 12.94 16.01 -3.99
C PHE A 11 12.83 16.90 -2.74
N PRO A 12 11.88 17.84 -2.67
CA PRO A 12 11.66 18.61 -1.45
C PRO A 12 11.08 17.71 -0.36
N LEU A 13 11.78 17.66 0.77
CA LEU A 13 11.40 17.00 2.01
C LEU A 13 10.10 17.62 2.59
N PRO A 14 9.21 16.83 3.21
CA PRO A 14 7.94 17.34 3.71
C PRO A 14 8.08 17.83 5.16
N HIS A 15 8.69 19.00 5.36
CA HIS A 15 8.69 19.69 6.65
C HIS A 15 8.30 21.17 6.42
N GLY A 16 7.00 21.43 6.30
CA GLY A 16 6.48 22.79 6.19
C GLY A 16 4.95 22.83 6.05
N PRO A 17 4.28 23.93 6.47
CA PRO A 17 2.82 24.03 6.62
C PRO A 17 2.08 24.33 5.30
N TRP A 18 2.49 23.73 4.18
CA TRP A 18 1.92 23.98 2.84
C TRP A 18 0.92 22.89 2.41
N LYS A 19 0.02 22.48 3.31
CA LYS A 19 -0.85 21.31 3.11
C LYS A 19 -2.15 21.55 2.34
N ARG A 20 -2.48 22.77 1.93
CA ARG A 20 -3.79 23.05 1.28
C ARG A 20 -3.72 23.39 -0.21
N GLU A 21 -2.65 24.01 -0.69
CA GLU A 21 -2.57 24.42 -2.11
C GLU A 21 -2.06 23.32 -3.04
N CYS A 22 -1.17 22.43 -2.56
CA CYS A 22 -0.66 21.32 -3.38
C CYS A 22 -1.73 20.24 -3.69
N VAL A 23 -2.78 20.12 -2.89
CA VAL A 23 -3.82 19.10 -3.10
C VAL A 23 -4.66 19.43 -4.33
N ALA A 24 -4.97 20.71 -4.56
CA ALA A 24 -5.76 21.15 -5.72
C ALA A 24 -5.00 20.94 -7.04
N ALA A 25 -3.69 21.22 -7.07
CA ALA A 25 -2.85 21.03 -8.26
C ALA A 25 -2.63 19.54 -8.61
N CYS A 26 -2.67 18.63 -7.63
CA CYS A 26 -2.49 17.21 -7.88
C CYS A 26 -3.75 16.55 -8.47
N ILE A 27 -4.95 17.01 -8.07
CA ILE A 27 -6.24 16.50 -8.58
C ILE A 27 -6.42 16.87 -10.06
N LEU A 28 -6.03 18.07 -10.48
CA LEU A 28 -6.13 18.52 -11.87
C LEU A 28 -5.14 17.84 -12.82
N ARG A 29 -4.05 17.24 -12.32
CA ARG A 29 -3.04 16.58 -13.17
C ARG A 29 -3.23 15.07 -13.35
N TRP A 30 -4.02 14.42 -12.49
CA TRP A 30 -4.24 12.97 -12.50
C TRP A 30 -5.73 12.57 -12.46
N GLY A 31 -6.61 13.46 -12.92
CA GLY A 31 -8.08 13.34 -12.81
C GLY A 31 -8.77 12.21 -13.60
N SER A 32 -8.06 11.34 -14.33
CA SER A 32 -8.70 10.35 -15.23
C SER A 32 -8.21 8.91 -15.08
N HIS A 33 -7.79 8.48 -13.89
CA HIS A 33 -7.49 7.06 -13.61
C HIS A 33 -8.40 6.43 -12.54
N ALA A 34 -9.52 7.07 -12.20
CA ALA A 34 -10.41 6.61 -11.11
C ALA A 34 -11.30 5.40 -11.48
N GLY A 35 -11.64 5.19 -12.76
CA GLY A 35 -12.68 4.22 -13.13
C GLY A 35 -12.29 2.72 -13.03
N ARG A 36 -10.99 2.39 -13.00
CA ARG A 36 -10.56 0.96 -13.00
C ARG A 36 -10.50 0.34 -11.60
N TRP A 37 -10.47 1.17 -10.55
CA TRP A 37 -10.25 0.73 -9.18
C TRP A 37 -11.55 0.36 -8.45
N GLU A 38 -12.68 1.00 -8.76
CA GLU A 38 -13.97 0.75 -8.09
C GLU A 38 -14.49 -0.68 -8.29
N VAL A 39 -14.40 -1.22 -9.51
CA VAL A 39 -14.84 -2.59 -9.81
C VAL A 39 -14.03 -3.62 -9.02
N TYR A 40 -12.73 -3.37 -8.84
CA TYR A 40 -11.85 -4.27 -8.09
C TYR A 40 -12.21 -4.36 -6.60
N TYR A 41 -12.47 -3.23 -5.95
CA TYR A 41 -12.84 -3.21 -4.53
C TYR A 41 -14.21 -3.85 -4.28
N GLY A 42 -15.19 -3.59 -5.16
CA GLY A 42 -16.52 -4.21 -5.09
C GLY A 42 -16.43 -5.73 -5.22
N TYR A 43 -15.76 -6.22 -6.27
CA TYR A 43 -15.59 -7.65 -6.54
C TYR A 43 -14.81 -8.39 -5.45
N TYR A 44 -13.71 -7.80 -4.95
CA TYR A 44 -12.92 -8.38 -3.86
C TYR A 44 -13.73 -8.54 -2.58
N SER A 45 -14.57 -7.55 -2.24
CA SER A 45 -15.43 -7.62 -1.06
C SER A 45 -16.50 -8.73 -1.17
N LEU A 46 -17.04 -8.93 -2.36
CA LEU A 46 -18.06 -9.95 -2.63
C LEU A 46 -17.49 -11.36 -2.50
N ILE A 47 -16.35 -11.64 -3.16
CA ILE A 47 -15.70 -12.96 -3.07
C ILE A 47 -15.29 -13.29 -1.63
N THR A 48 -14.80 -12.30 -0.90
CA THR A 48 -14.40 -12.48 0.49
C THR A 48 -15.60 -12.91 1.34
N LYS A 49 -16.78 -12.30 1.14
CA LYS A 49 -18.02 -12.71 1.82
C LYS A 49 -18.45 -14.12 1.40
N LEU A 50 -18.42 -14.45 0.11
CA LEU A 50 -18.75 -15.80 -0.40
C LEU A 50 -17.84 -16.88 0.20
N ARG A 51 -16.54 -16.58 0.41
CA ARG A 51 -15.60 -17.46 1.12
C ARG A 51 -16.02 -17.70 2.56
N PHE A 52 -16.44 -16.66 3.29
CA PHE A 52 -16.91 -16.82 4.67
C PHE A 52 -18.19 -17.64 4.78
N PHE A 53 -19.07 -17.57 3.79
CA PHE A 53 -20.28 -18.41 3.71
C PHE A 53 -19.99 -19.83 3.21
N GLY A 54 -18.74 -20.16 2.84
CA GLY A 54 -18.38 -21.48 2.31
C GLY A 54 -18.89 -21.75 0.89
N LEU A 55 -19.43 -20.73 0.20
CA LEU A 55 -19.97 -20.83 -1.15
C LEU A 55 -18.90 -20.75 -2.24
N TYR A 56 -17.69 -20.28 -1.89
CA TYR A 56 -16.58 -20.11 -2.80
C TYR A 56 -15.25 -20.48 -2.15
N ARG A 57 -14.38 -21.19 -2.89
CA ARG A 57 -13.04 -21.58 -2.45
C ARG A 57 -11.98 -20.80 -3.22
N ASP A 58 -11.20 -19.99 -2.51
CA ASP A 58 -10.10 -19.20 -3.08
C ASP A 58 -8.74 -19.83 -2.73
N GLU A 59 -8.24 -20.69 -3.61
CA GLU A 59 -6.99 -21.44 -3.40
C GLU A 59 -5.76 -20.53 -3.23
N ARG A 60 -5.77 -19.38 -3.91
CA ARG A 60 -4.67 -18.42 -3.85
C ARG A 60 -4.60 -17.76 -2.47
N GLN A 61 -5.77 -17.52 -1.87
CA GLN A 61 -5.86 -16.97 -0.53
C GLN A 61 -5.52 -18.03 0.52
N ASP A 62 -5.93 -19.29 0.31
CA ASP A 62 -5.57 -20.42 1.18
C ASP A 62 -4.05 -20.61 1.26
N PHE A 63 -3.38 -20.60 0.11
CA PHE A 63 -1.92 -20.69 0.05
C PHE A 63 -1.24 -19.54 0.79
N LYS A 64 -1.75 -18.30 0.64
CA LYS A 64 -1.21 -17.12 1.35
C LYS A 64 -1.42 -17.22 2.85
N GLU A 65 -2.55 -17.75 3.30
CA GLU A 65 -2.86 -17.96 4.71
C GLU A 65 -1.98 -19.04 5.33
N GLU A 66 -1.77 -20.15 4.62
CA GLU A 66 -0.88 -21.23 5.05
C GLU A 66 0.58 -20.75 5.14
N MET A 67 1.06 -20.01 4.14
CA MET A 67 2.39 -19.39 4.20
C MET A 67 2.52 -18.38 5.35
N ARG A 68 1.44 -17.68 5.70
CA ARG A 68 1.42 -16.77 6.85
C ARG A 68 1.45 -17.54 8.17
N ARG A 69 0.77 -18.68 8.27
CA ARG A 69 0.80 -19.59 9.42
C ARG A 69 2.21 -20.10 9.68
N LEU A 70 2.88 -20.62 8.65
CA LEU A 70 4.27 -21.08 8.72
C LEU A 70 5.25 -19.95 9.09
N LYS A 71 5.05 -18.74 8.56
CA LYS A 71 5.88 -17.58 8.94
C LYS A 71 5.72 -17.17 10.40
N LYS A 72 4.52 -17.29 10.96
CA LYS A 72 4.26 -17.05 12.39
C LYS A 72 4.98 -18.07 13.27
N LEU A 73 4.91 -19.35 12.91
CA LEU A 73 5.63 -20.43 13.61
C LEU A 73 7.14 -20.22 13.60
N ARG A 74 7.69 -19.71 12.50
CA ARG A 74 9.12 -19.36 12.37
C ARG A 74 9.50 -18.05 13.06
N CYS A 75 8.58 -17.43 13.82
CA CYS A 75 8.72 -16.13 14.46
C CYS A 75 9.10 -14.98 13.49
N LYS A 76 8.88 -15.17 12.19
CA LYS A 76 9.06 -14.17 11.12
C LYS A 76 7.72 -13.52 10.75
N GLY A 77 6.80 -13.47 11.72
CA GLY A 77 5.50 -12.81 11.59
C GLY A 77 5.66 -11.31 11.42
N LYS A 78 4.62 -10.65 10.90
CA LYS A 78 4.57 -9.18 10.88
C LYS A 78 4.57 -8.68 12.33
N PRO A 79 5.48 -7.77 12.73
CA PRO A 79 5.47 -7.19 14.06
C PRO A 79 4.16 -6.42 14.29
N LYS A 80 3.75 -6.25 15.55
CA LYS A 80 2.58 -5.43 15.85
C LYS A 80 2.81 -4.00 15.38
N LYS A 81 1.73 -3.33 15.01
CA LYS A 81 1.77 -1.93 14.58
C LYS A 81 2.38 -1.09 15.71
N GLY A 82 3.52 -0.46 15.46
CA GLY A 82 4.24 0.34 16.45
C GLY A 82 5.42 -0.37 17.15
N GLU A 83 5.60 -1.68 16.99
CA GLU A 83 6.74 -2.43 17.55
C GLU A 83 7.84 -2.71 16.50
N GLY A 84 7.73 -2.09 15.33
CA GLY A 84 8.72 -2.26 14.27
C GLY A 84 10.09 -1.72 14.70
N LYS A 85 11.16 -2.25 14.12
CA LYS A 85 12.55 -1.82 14.37
C LYS A 85 12.76 -0.29 14.30
N ARG A 86 11.98 0.39 13.46
CA ARG A 86 12.01 1.87 13.32
C ARG A 86 11.30 2.62 14.45
N ALA A 87 10.32 2.01 15.10
CA ALA A 87 9.62 2.61 16.24
C ALA A 87 10.45 2.53 17.52
N LEU A 88 11.23 1.46 17.70
CA LEU A 88 12.20 1.32 18.79
C LEU A 88 13.30 2.38 18.72
N LYS A 89 13.76 2.75 17.52
CA LYS A 89 14.81 3.78 17.31
C LYS A 89 14.34 5.21 17.62
N LYS A 90 13.03 5.42 17.79
CA LYS A 90 12.44 6.75 18.03
C LYS A 90 12.20 7.04 19.52
N LYS A 91 12.62 6.14 20.41
CA LYS A 91 12.69 6.35 21.86
C LYS A 91 14.07 6.86 22.24
#